data_AF-A0A2V8MI41-F1
#
_entry.id   AF-A0A2V8MI41-F1
#
_cell.length_a   1.000
_cell.length_b   1.000
_cell.length_c   1.000
_cell.angle_alpha   90.00
_cell.angle_beta   90.00
_cell.angle_gamma   90.00
#
_symmetry.space_group_name_H-M   'P 1'
#
loop_
_entity.id
_entity.type
_entity.pdbx_description
1 polymer ?
#
loop_
_entity_poly.entity_id
_entity_poly.type
_entity_poly.pdbx_seq_one_letter_code
_entity_poly.pdbx_strand_id
1 'polypeptide(L)'
;MNALVHQLTEFAEDDRHARDLRIPLPRAFSIAAEFAINSSVRTAFEDIENLDFTRINTLIEEARAEGVSLDEATLGFALRKTIKKLSEQFLESPDNLELMKKLEAAAGVARRLPFDVNVWRAQNNYYQMLQKVFPERVQNATQGDAAAREWVEHFVALGKNLTVKVDTPV
;
A
#
# COMPACT_ATOMS: atom_id res chain seq x y z
N MET A 1 -0.53 39.50 27.10
CA MET A 1 -0.36 38.60 25.94
C MET A 1 1.04 38.78 25.32
N ASN A 2 2.10 38.78 26.13
CA ASN A 2 3.48 38.98 25.67
C ASN A 2 4.51 38.10 26.41
N ALA A 3 4.06 37.18 27.28
CA ALA A 3 4.94 36.22 27.96
C ALA A 3 5.09 34.90 27.16
N LEU A 4 4.11 34.55 26.31
CA LEU A 4 4.11 33.32 25.52
C LEU A 4 4.97 33.40 24.26
N VAL A 5 5.13 34.58 23.66
CA VAL A 5 5.96 34.75 22.45
C VAL A 5 7.46 34.75 22.79
N HIS A 6 7.82 35.24 23.98
CA HIS A 6 9.21 35.24 24.45
C HIS A 6 9.68 33.83 24.86
N GLN A 7 8.78 33.00 25.39
CA GLN A 7 9.08 31.59 25.73
C GLN A 7 9.25 30.69 24.50
N LEU A 8 8.68 31.06 23.35
CA LEU A 8 8.81 30.28 22.10
C LEU A 8 10.06 30.67 21.29
N THR A 9 10.63 31.86 21.51
CA THR A 9 11.86 32.29 20.82
C THR A 9 13.13 31.81 21.52
N GLU A 10 13.09 31.55 22.83
CA GLU A 10 14.23 31.03 23.58
C GLU A 10 14.51 29.54 23.30
N PHE A 11 13.51 28.78 22.81
CA PHE A 11 13.69 27.38 22.39
C PHE A 11 14.33 27.23 21.00
N ALA A 12 14.34 28.27 20.16
CA ALA A 12 14.85 28.20 18.80
C ALA A 12 16.37 28.42 18.69
N GLU A 13 17.04 28.89 19.75
CA GLU A 13 18.50 29.09 19.75
C GLU A 13 19.29 27.86 20.21
N ASP A 14 18.64 26.83 20.75
CA ASP A 14 19.30 25.60 21.24
C ASP A 14 19.37 24.47 20.17
N ASP A 15 18.80 24.69 18.98
CA ASP A 15 18.75 23.72 17.87
C ASP A 15 20.12 23.42 17.24
N ARG A 16 21.17 24.17 17.61
CA ARG A 16 22.54 23.92 17.12
C ARG A 16 23.34 22.97 18.01
N HIS A 17 22.96 22.75 19.26
CA HIS A 17 23.64 21.80 20.16
C HIS A 17 22.94 20.43 20.27
N ALA A 18 21.67 20.34 19.88
CA ALA A 18 20.91 19.08 19.94
C ALA A 18 21.29 18.03 18.86
N ARG A 19 22.18 18.36 17.91
CA ARG A 19 22.65 17.39 16.91
C ARG A 19 23.75 16.46 17.42
N ASP A 20 24.43 16.80 18.51
CA ASP A 20 25.51 15.98 19.10
C ASP A 20 25.07 15.15 20.32
N LEU A 21 23.91 15.46 20.90
CA LEU A 21 23.36 14.67 22.00
C LEU A 21 22.36 13.65 21.44
N ARG A 22 22.81 12.40 21.32
CA ARG A 22 21.95 11.20 21.20
C ARG A 22 21.06 11.08 22.45
N ILE A 23 20.10 11.98 22.63
CA ILE A 23 19.04 11.84 23.64
C ILE A 23 18.00 10.91 23.01
N PRO A 24 17.82 9.68 23.53
CA PRO A 24 16.75 8.82 23.03
C PRO A 24 15.41 9.53 23.24
N LEU A 25 14.63 9.64 22.16
CA LEU A 25 13.28 10.21 22.19
C LEU A 25 12.49 9.58 23.37
N PRO A 26 11.85 10.37 24.25
CA PRO A 26 11.10 9.82 25.37
C PRO A 26 10.05 8.81 24.88
N ARG A 27 9.95 7.65 25.53
CA ARG A 27 9.12 6.50 25.11
C ARG A 27 7.68 6.85 24.72
N ALA A 28 7.08 7.86 25.34
CA ALA A 28 5.74 8.33 25.00
C ALA A 28 5.63 8.89 23.57
N PHE A 29 6.66 9.58 23.07
CA PHE A 29 6.69 10.07 21.69
C PHE A 29 6.82 8.94 20.68
N SER A 30 7.60 7.90 21.01
CA SER A 30 7.72 6.70 20.16
C SER A 30 6.38 5.97 20.00
N ILE A 31 5.62 5.79 21.08
CA ILE A 31 4.29 5.15 21.04
C ILE A 31 3.30 5.98 20.23
N ALA A 32 3.31 7.31 20.39
CA ALA A 32 2.42 8.19 19.62
C ALA A 32 2.74 8.19 18.12
N ALA A 33 4.03 8.20 17.75
CA ALA A 33 4.48 8.09 16.37
C ALA A 33 4.08 6.73 15.76
N GLU A 34 4.29 5.64 16.50
CA GLU A 34 3.88 4.30 16.09
C GLU A 34 2.39 4.21 15.82
N PHE A 35 1.56 4.71 16.75
CA PHE A 35 0.13 4.76 16.57
C PHE A 35 -0.29 5.61 15.37
N ALA A 36 0.29 6.80 15.21
CA ALA A 36 -0.05 7.73 14.13
C ALA A 36 0.27 7.15 12.74
N ILE A 37 1.45 6.55 12.57
CA ILE A 37 1.87 5.92 11.31
C ILE A 37 0.98 4.72 11.00
N ASN A 38 0.79 3.80 11.95
CA ASN A 38 -0.04 2.62 11.72
C ASN A 38 -1.50 2.96 11.42
N SER A 39 -2.07 3.93 12.14
CA SER A 39 -3.42 4.43 11.85
C SER A 39 -3.50 5.05 10.46
N SER A 40 -2.49 5.83 10.05
CA SER A 40 -2.49 6.50 8.75
C SER A 40 -2.40 5.49 7.60
N VAL A 41 -1.51 4.49 7.70
CA VAL A 41 -1.37 3.43 6.69
C VAL A 41 -2.66 2.62 6.61
N ARG A 42 -3.24 2.25 7.75
CA ARG A 42 -4.50 1.51 7.80
C ARG A 42 -5.63 2.27 7.12
N THR A 43 -5.84 3.54 7.48
CA THR A 43 -6.89 4.38 6.88
C THR A 43 -6.68 4.52 5.37
N ALA A 44 -5.44 4.69 4.92
CA ALA A 44 -5.12 4.76 3.49
C ALA A 44 -5.42 3.45 2.74
N PHE A 45 -5.25 2.28 3.37
CA PHE A 45 -5.68 1.01 2.79
C PHE A 45 -7.21 0.86 2.73
N GLU A 46 -7.92 1.35 3.73
CA GLU A 46 -9.37 1.21 3.84
C GLU A 46 -10.13 2.17 2.90
N ASP A 47 -9.55 3.30 2.51
CA ASP A 47 -10.12 4.26 1.56
C ASP A 47 -9.92 3.83 0.10
N ILE A 48 -10.74 2.87 -0.34
CA ILE A 48 -10.68 2.29 -1.69
C ILE A 48 -10.97 3.32 -2.80
N GLU A 49 -11.79 4.32 -2.50
CA GLU A 49 -12.18 5.35 -3.45
C GLU A 49 -10.99 6.25 -3.78
N ASN A 50 -10.25 6.65 -2.74
CA ASN A 50 -9.08 7.56 -2.84
C ASN A 50 -7.75 6.88 -2.52
N LEU A 51 -7.60 5.59 -2.89
CA LEU A 51 -6.36 4.83 -2.71
C LEU A 51 -5.15 5.56 -3.31
N ASP A 52 -4.39 6.24 -2.45
CA ASP A 52 -3.16 6.94 -2.81
C ASP A 52 -1.94 6.09 -2.47
N PHE A 53 -1.49 5.32 -3.46
CA PHE A 53 -0.31 4.47 -3.32
C PHE A 53 0.98 5.26 -3.12
N THR A 54 1.04 6.51 -3.58
CA THR A 54 2.19 7.38 -3.31
C THR A 54 2.27 7.66 -1.82
N ARG A 55 1.15 8.10 -1.23
CA ARG A 55 1.08 8.37 0.21
C ARG A 55 1.33 7.11 1.05
N ILE A 56 0.76 5.97 0.66
CA ILE A 56 0.99 4.69 1.34
C ILE A 56 2.47 4.31 1.35
N ASN A 57 3.14 4.38 0.19
CA ASN A 57 4.57 4.05 0.12
C ASN A 57 5.40 5.03 0.95
N THR A 58 5.08 6.33 0.91
CA THR A 58 5.75 7.34 1.74
C THR A 58 5.61 7.02 3.23
N LEU A 59 4.42 6.67 3.71
CA LEU A 59 4.21 6.29 5.12
C LEU A 59 5.00 5.05 5.53
N ILE A 60 5.09 4.04 4.65
CA ILE A 60 5.84 2.81 4.91
C ILE A 60 7.35 3.11 4.98
N GLU A 61 7.87 3.96 4.09
CA GLU A 61 9.28 4.37 4.12
C GLU A 61 9.59 5.30 5.30
N GLU A 62 8.68 6.19 5.70
CA GLU A 62 8.77 6.98 6.93
C GLU A 62 8.89 6.05 8.15
N ALA A 63 8.02 5.03 8.26
CA ALA A 63 8.06 4.04 9.33
C ALA A 63 9.43 3.33 9.40
N ARG A 64 9.97 2.93 8.24
CA ARG A 64 11.27 2.28 8.12
C ARG A 64 12.42 3.22 8.53
N ALA A 65 12.38 4.48 8.08
CA ALA A 65 13.42 5.47 8.36
C ALA A 65 13.47 5.85 9.84
N GLU A 66 12.31 5.92 10.50
CA GLU A 66 12.18 6.28 11.91
C GLU A 66 12.28 5.08 12.87
N GLY A 67 12.40 3.85 12.35
CA GLY A 67 12.46 2.64 13.16
C GLY A 67 11.15 2.32 13.87
N VAL A 68 10.02 2.80 13.33
CA VAL A 68 8.68 2.54 13.84
C VAL A 68 8.21 1.15 13.39
N SER A 69 7.72 0.35 14.34
CA SER A 69 7.18 -0.96 14.03
C SER A 69 5.85 -0.84 13.29
N LEU A 70 5.71 -1.57 12.19
CA LEU A 70 4.43 -1.74 11.51
C LEU A 70 3.63 -2.83 12.23
N ASP A 71 2.36 -2.56 12.52
CA ASP A 71 1.40 -3.52 13.05
C ASP A 71 1.00 -4.49 11.93
N GLU A 72 1.80 -5.53 11.77
CA GLU A 72 1.63 -6.58 10.77
C GLU A 72 0.21 -7.15 10.75
N ALA A 73 -0.37 -7.45 11.91
CA ALA A 73 -1.68 -8.08 12.00
C ALA A 73 -2.78 -7.14 11.50
N THR A 74 -2.77 -5.89 11.98
CA THR A 74 -3.77 -4.89 11.60
C THR A 74 -3.63 -4.47 10.14
N LEU A 75 -2.40 -4.14 9.71
CA LEU A 75 -2.13 -3.67 8.35
C LEU A 75 -2.29 -4.79 7.31
N GLY A 76 -1.82 -5.99 7.63
CA GLY A 76 -2.00 -7.17 6.78
C GLY A 76 -3.48 -7.51 6.59
N PHE A 77 -4.29 -7.44 7.66
CA PHE A 77 -5.73 -7.63 7.57
C PHE A 77 -6.41 -6.55 6.71
N ALA A 78 -6.07 -5.28 6.93
CA ALA A 78 -6.64 -4.16 6.18
C ALA A 78 -6.34 -4.28 4.68
N LEU A 79 -5.07 -4.49 4.32
CA LEU A 79 -4.66 -4.63 2.93
C LEU A 79 -5.27 -5.88 2.27
N ARG A 80 -5.33 -7.02 2.98
CA ARG A 80 -6.02 -8.22 2.49
C ARG A 80 -7.47 -7.93 2.14
N LYS A 81 -8.20 -7.25 3.03
CA LYS A 81 -9.62 -6.91 2.81
C LYS A 81 -9.79 -6.01 1.59
N THR A 82 -8.90 -5.04 1.41
CA THR A 82 -8.88 -4.13 0.27
C THR A 82 -8.59 -4.86 -1.04
N ILE A 83 -7.53 -5.67 -1.10
CA ILE A 83 -7.17 -6.48 -2.28
C ILE A 83 -8.33 -7.42 -2.65
N LYS A 84 -8.94 -8.08 -1.67
CA LYS A 84 -10.10 -8.94 -1.90
C LYS A 84 -11.23 -8.15 -2.58
N LYS A 85 -11.65 -7.02 -2.01
CA LYS A 85 -12.76 -6.21 -2.53
C LYS A 85 -12.47 -5.68 -3.94
N LEU A 86 -11.26 -5.16 -4.18
CA LEU A 86 -10.84 -4.71 -5.51
C LEU A 86 -10.86 -5.85 -6.53
N SER A 87 -10.45 -7.06 -6.14
CA SER A 87 -10.48 -8.22 -7.04
C SER A 87 -11.89 -8.70 -7.37
N GLU A 88 -12.83 -8.59 -6.43
CA GLU A 88 -14.25 -8.92 -6.65
C GLU A 88 -14.88 -7.89 -7.61
N GLN A 89 -14.65 -6.60 -7.38
CA GLN A 89 -15.13 -5.53 -8.26
C GLN A 89 -14.55 -5.61 -9.68
N PHE A 90 -13.25 -5.92 -9.80
CA PHE A 90 -12.61 -6.08 -11.12
C PHE A 90 -13.15 -7.29 -11.88
N LEU A 91 -13.44 -8.41 -11.18
CA LEU A 91 -14.06 -9.58 -11.79
C LEU A 91 -15.47 -9.27 -12.33
N GLU A 92 -16.23 -8.43 -11.63
CA GLU A 92 -17.56 -7.97 -12.06
C GLU A 92 -17.50 -6.94 -13.19
N SER A 93 -16.42 -6.14 -13.27
CA SER A 93 -16.22 -5.10 -14.29
C SER A 93 -14.84 -5.17 -14.96
N PRO A 94 -14.59 -6.18 -15.81
CA PRO A 94 -13.29 -6.40 -16.46
C PRO A 94 -12.76 -5.25 -17.31
N ASP A 95 -13.66 -4.43 -17.87
CA ASP A 95 -13.32 -3.27 -18.69
C ASP A 95 -12.85 -2.05 -17.88
N ASN A 96 -13.03 -2.07 -16.57
CA ASN A 96 -12.62 -0.97 -15.71
C ASN A 96 -11.12 -1.05 -15.43
N LEU A 97 -10.34 -0.43 -16.31
CA LEU A 97 -8.88 -0.38 -16.22
C LEU A 97 -8.39 0.29 -14.92
N GLU A 98 -9.10 1.29 -14.42
CA GLU A 98 -8.75 1.97 -13.17
C GLU A 98 -8.87 1.03 -11.95
N LEU A 99 -9.89 0.17 -11.91
CA LEU A 99 -9.98 -0.88 -10.88
C LEU A 99 -8.82 -1.87 -10.98
N MET A 100 -8.42 -2.25 -12.18
CA MET A 100 -7.26 -3.14 -12.38
C MET A 100 -5.96 -2.48 -11.89
N LYS A 101 -5.72 -1.21 -12.25
CA LYS A 101 -4.55 -0.44 -11.80
C LYS A 101 -4.50 -0.30 -10.27
N LYS A 102 -5.66 -0.04 -9.63
CA LYS A 102 -5.76 -0.03 -8.15
C LYS A 102 -5.41 -1.39 -7.54
N LEU A 103 -5.96 -2.47 -8.10
CA LEU A 103 -5.67 -3.83 -7.64
C LEU A 103 -4.19 -4.21 -7.84
N GLU A 104 -3.61 -3.87 -8.99
CA GLU A 104 -2.20 -4.07 -9.31
C GLU A 104 -1.30 -3.38 -8.29
N ALA A 105 -1.57 -2.11 -8.00
CA ALA A 105 -0.80 -1.32 -7.06
C ALA A 105 -0.93 -1.84 -5.62
N ALA A 106 -2.13 -2.24 -5.19
CA ALA A 106 -2.35 -2.84 -3.87
C ALA A 106 -1.61 -4.18 -3.71
N ALA A 107 -1.66 -5.06 -4.73
CA ALA A 107 -0.86 -6.28 -4.76
C ALA A 107 0.65 -5.98 -4.76
N GLY A 108 1.06 -4.90 -5.44
CA GLY A 108 2.44 -4.42 -5.42
C GLY A 108 2.90 -3.97 -4.03
N VAL A 109 2.05 -3.29 -3.26
CA VAL A 109 2.35 -2.93 -1.86
C VAL A 109 2.46 -4.19 -1.01
N ALA A 110 1.51 -5.12 -1.11
CA ALA A 110 1.54 -6.38 -0.37
C ALA A 110 2.85 -7.15 -0.57
N ARG A 111 3.38 -7.16 -1.80
CA ARG A 111 4.67 -7.78 -2.14
C ARG A 111 5.89 -7.13 -1.49
N ARG A 112 5.85 -5.83 -1.17
CA ARG A 112 6.99 -5.05 -0.63
C ARG A 112 7.00 -4.97 0.89
N LEU A 113 5.87 -5.29 1.55
CA LEU A 113 5.79 -5.26 3.00
C LEU A 113 6.75 -6.29 3.63
N PRO A 114 7.28 -6.00 4.83
CA PRO A 114 8.20 -6.90 5.53
C PRO A 114 7.49 -8.12 6.17
N PHE A 115 6.20 -8.30 5.89
CA PHE A 115 5.35 -9.38 6.37
C PHE A 115 4.39 -9.84 5.28
N ASP A 116 3.87 -11.06 5.43
CA ASP A 116 3.05 -11.70 4.41
C ASP A 116 1.59 -11.22 4.46
N VAL A 117 1.02 -10.96 3.29
CA VAL A 117 -0.40 -10.61 3.13
C VAL A 117 -1.04 -11.70 2.28
N ASN A 118 -1.98 -12.45 2.88
CA ASN A 118 -2.67 -13.53 2.16
C ASN A 118 -3.58 -12.97 1.05
N VAL A 119 -3.16 -13.11 -0.20
CA VAL A 119 -3.90 -12.64 -1.40
C VAL A 119 -4.65 -13.75 -2.15
N TRP A 120 -4.87 -14.91 -1.54
CA TRP A 120 -5.40 -16.10 -2.21
C TRP A 120 -6.74 -15.88 -2.94
N ARG A 121 -7.64 -15.08 -2.36
CA ARG A 121 -8.91 -14.74 -3.00
C ARG A 121 -8.71 -13.96 -4.30
N ALA A 122 -7.78 -13.01 -4.33
CA ALA A 122 -7.46 -12.27 -5.54
C ALA A 122 -6.77 -13.14 -6.59
N GLN A 123 -5.91 -14.08 -6.18
CA GLN A 123 -5.31 -15.07 -7.09
C GLN A 123 -6.38 -15.92 -7.79
N ASN A 124 -7.39 -16.39 -7.06
CA ASN A 124 -8.49 -17.16 -7.66
C ASN A 124 -9.30 -16.33 -8.65
N ASN A 125 -9.60 -15.06 -8.33
CA ASN A 125 -10.33 -14.17 -9.23
C ASN A 125 -9.49 -13.84 -10.49
N TYR A 126 -8.18 -13.61 -10.31
CA TYR A 126 -7.24 -13.44 -11.41
C TYR A 126 -7.21 -14.67 -12.33
N TYR A 127 -7.17 -15.88 -11.77
CA TYR A 127 -7.20 -17.11 -12.56
C TYR A 127 -8.49 -17.25 -13.38
N GLN A 128 -9.64 -16.90 -12.82
CA GLN A 128 -10.90 -16.86 -13.59
C GLN A 128 -10.83 -15.86 -14.76
N MET A 129 -10.27 -14.68 -14.54
CA MET A 129 -10.09 -13.66 -15.58
C MET A 129 -9.11 -14.11 -16.67
N LEU A 130 -8.04 -14.79 -16.27
CA LEU A 130 -7.03 -15.36 -17.18
C LEU A 130 -7.67 -16.37 -18.15
N GLN A 131 -8.68 -17.11 -17.71
CA GLN A 131 -9.39 -18.07 -18.56
C GLN A 131 -10.49 -17.43 -19.42
N LYS A 132 -11.25 -16.48 -18.85
CA LYS A 132 -12.50 -15.99 -19.46
C LYS A 132 -12.33 -14.72 -20.30
N VAL A 133 -11.43 -13.82 -19.91
CA VAL A 133 -11.33 -12.46 -20.49
C VAL A 133 -10.00 -12.25 -21.19
N PHE A 134 -8.90 -12.73 -20.59
CA PHE A 134 -7.55 -12.49 -21.10
C PHE A 134 -7.35 -12.94 -22.57
N PRO A 135 -7.84 -14.10 -23.04
CA PRO A 135 -7.61 -14.53 -24.43
C PRO A 135 -8.18 -13.56 -25.47
N GLU A 136 -9.39 -13.05 -25.25
CA GLU A 136 -10.04 -12.08 -26.13
C GLU A 136 -9.26 -10.76 -26.17
N ARG A 137 -8.80 -10.27 -25.00
CA ARG A 137 -8.01 -9.03 -24.91
C ARG A 137 -6.68 -9.15 -25.63
N VAL A 138 -6.00 -10.30 -25.54
CA VAL A 138 -4.78 -10.58 -26.30
C VAL A 138 -5.07 -10.58 -27.81
N GLN A 139 -6.15 -11.21 -28.25
CA GLN A 139 -6.54 -11.21 -29.66
C GLN A 139 -6.76 -9.78 -30.17
N ASN A 140 -7.53 -8.95 -29.45
CA ASN A 140 -7.79 -7.56 -29.83
C ASN A 140 -6.49 -6.73 -29.86
N ALA A 141 -5.61 -6.92 -28.87
CA ALA A 141 -4.30 -6.26 -28.81
C ALA A 141 -3.41 -6.60 -30.02
N THR A 142 -3.41 -7.86 -30.46
CA THR A 142 -2.67 -8.30 -31.67
C THR A 142 -3.24 -7.74 -32.97
N GLN A 143 -4.54 -7.41 -33.00
CA GLN A 143 -5.21 -6.83 -34.16
C GLN A 143 -5.03 -5.31 -34.28
N GLY A 144 -4.40 -4.66 -33.30
CA GLY A 144 -4.13 -3.23 -33.37
C GLY A 144 -4.74 -2.39 -32.25
N ASP A 145 -5.60 -2.98 -31.41
CA ASP A 145 -6.32 -2.24 -30.38
C ASP A 145 -5.36 -1.78 -29.26
N ALA A 146 -5.18 -0.46 -29.14
CA ALA A 146 -4.31 0.14 -28.16
C ALA A 146 -4.84 -0.02 -26.72
N ALA A 147 -6.16 0.07 -26.52
CA ALA A 147 -6.76 -0.11 -25.19
C ALA A 147 -6.63 -1.55 -24.73
N ALA A 148 -6.78 -2.52 -25.64
CA ALA A 148 -6.54 -3.93 -25.34
C ALA A 148 -5.08 -4.22 -24.98
N ARG A 149 -4.11 -3.54 -25.63
CA ARG A 149 -2.67 -3.65 -25.27
C ARG A 149 -2.41 -3.14 -23.86
N GLU A 150 -2.87 -1.92 -23.54
CA GLU A 150 -2.73 -1.35 -22.20
C GLU A 150 -3.36 -2.27 -21.15
N TRP A 151 -4.55 -2.80 -21.43
CA TRP A 151 -5.21 -3.75 -20.53
C TRP A 151 -4.36 -5.01 -20.31
N VAL A 152 -3.81 -5.61 -21.37
CA VAL A 152 -2.96 -6.81 -21.27
C VAL A 152 -1.69 -6.53 -20.48
N GLU A 153 -1.06 -5.37 -20.68
CA GLU A 153 0.15 -4.96 -19.96
C GLU A 153 -0.10 -4.89 -18.45
N HIS A 154 -1.16 -4.20 -18.03
CA HIS A 154 -1.55 -4.09 -16.63
C HIS A 154 -2.00 -5.43 -16.04
N PHE A 155 -2.74 -6.25 -16.79
CA PHE A 155 -3.16 -7.56 -16.33
C PHE A 155 -1.96 -8.48 -16.06
N VAL A 156 -0.95 -8.47 -16.92
CA VAL A 156 0.30 -9.23 -16.72
C VAL A 156 1.08 -8.71 -15.51
N ALA A 157 1.14 -7.39 -15.33
CA ALA A 157 1.80 -6.78 -14.16
C ALA A 157 1.10 -7.15 -12.85
N LEU A 158 -0.24 -7.13 -12.84
CA LEU A 158 -1.05 -7.61 -11.72
C LEU A 158 -0.73 -9.08 -11.38
N GLY A 159 -0.67 -9.96 -12.38
CA GLY A 159 -0.31 -11.36 -12.17
C GLY A 159 1.06 -11.52 -11.47
N LYS A 160 2.07 -10.75 -11.91
CA LYS A 160 3.40 -10.75 -11.28
C LYS A 160 3.37 -10.32 -9.82
N ASN A 161 2.50 -9.37 -9.46
CA ASN A 161 2.34 -8.92 -8.07
C ASN A 161 1.56 -9.92 -7.21
N LEU A 162 0.57 -10.62 -7.79
CA LEU A 162 -0.23 -11.62 -7.09
C LEU A 162 0.49 -12.95 -6.88
N THR A 163 1.56 -13.25 -7.61
CA THR A 163 2.26 -14.56 -7.54
C THR A 163 3.17 -14.72 -6.29
N VAL A 164 3.02 -13.87 -5.27
CA VAL A 164 3.88 -13.88 -4.08
C VAL A 164 3.35 -14.86 -3.03
N LYS A 165 4.18 -15.89 -2.82
CA LYS A 165 4.31 -16.86 -1.71
C LYS A 165 3.02 -17.54 -1.21
N VAL A 166 2.90 -18.79 -1.66
CA VAL A 166 2.10 -19.84 -1.04
C VAL A 166 2.60 -20.00 0.40
N ASP A 167 1.71 -19.80 1.38
CA ASP A 167 1.92 -20.28 2.75
C ASP A 167 2.29 -21.77 2.64
N THR A 168 3.53 -22.12 2.94
CA THR A 168 3.86 -23.53 3.18
C THR A 168 3.40 -23.79 4.61
N PRO A 169 2.37 -24.62 4.85
CA PRO A 169 2.05 -25.02 6.21
C PRO A 169 3.25 -25.84 6.70
N VAL A 170 3.88 -25.41 7.79
CA VAL A 170 4.83 -26.22 8.56
C VAL A 170 4.07 -27.29 9.32
#